data_AF-A0A7T5UXU0-F1
#
_entry.id   AF-A0A7T5UXU0-F1
#
_cell.length_a   1.000
_cell.length_b   1.000
_cell.length_c   1.000
_cell.angle_alpha   90.00
_cell.angle_beta   90.00
_cell.angle_gamma   90.00
#
_symmetry.space_group_name_H-M   'P 1'
#
loop_
_entity.id
_entity.type
_entity.pdbx_description
1 polymer ?
#
loop_
_entity_poly.entity_id
_entity_poly.type
_entity_poly.pdbx_seq_one_letter_code
_entity_poly.pdbx_strand_id
1 'polypeptide(L)'
;MIKNKSGFTIVEVTIVVVILAILSTISVVMYSRVQADTRNSERSSKVSVIADALEHYYTKNGEYPSCSAMTQSGDVVSRDILGGISQSNLIAPKSEAGTTSSITCLPLTAGSGPDTFAYVGDGSTTCNTGAACLTFKIQYREEGTGVIKEVLAQHTVQISATSAPTLTATANGETGASLSWTAVASAVSYRYQRATDAAFTQNMVQTTTATLTASPSGLTPGSTYYFRVLAVTGVGDGAWSNTADITTSIQAPPAAPVVSAAMSGTNAVGTTGTVTCSSGTPQYQIRYRSTATATMGSWSSWSSWGTGLTRTEAASQGYQYGFQAQARCFGQTSGSNTTALSNIATTVRPIATPTAPTWVTPSSMQSNVYAIVNWSGSCPSGTNRVNATFRSRDWLGGTWGPHPWGYNDSWENASSSNKNVEYWGKFRCQTTYSTSSYTSETYKVIVVSP
;
A
#
# COMPACT_ATOMS: atom_id res chain seq x y z
N MET A 1 53.77 86.10 76.54
CA MET A 1 53.90 84.63 76.58
C MET A 1 53.65 84.09 75.18
N ILE A 2 54.71 83.76 74.44
CA ILE A 2 54.61 83.12 73.12
C ILE A 2 54.55 81.62 73.38
N LYS A 3 53.37 81.01 73.16
CA LYS A 3 53.20 79.55 73.22
C LYS A 3 53.97 78.94 72.05
N ASN A 4 54.94 78.06 72.34
CA ASN A 4 55.58 77.21 71.34
C ASN A 4 54.51 76.40 70.61
N LYS A 5 54.31 76.69 69.32
CA LYS A 5 53.55 75.81 68.42
C LYS A 5 54.50 74.69 67.99
N SER A 6 54.28 73.49 68.50
CA SER A 6 54.92 72.26 68.05
C SER A 6 54.62 72.04 66.56
N GLY A 7 55.64 72.16 65.72
CA GLY A 7 55.57 71.79 64.30
C GLY A 7 55.70 70.27 64.15
N PHE A 8 54.94 69.71 63.20
CA PHE A 8 55.02 68.29 62.85
C PHE A 8 56.39 67.95 62.26
N THR A 9 56.91 66.77 62.60
CA THR A 9 58.17 66.29 62.05
C THR A 9 58.00 65.87 60.59
N ILE A 10 59.07 66.00 59.78
CA ILE A 10 59.07 65.56 58.38
C ILE A 10 58.69 64.08 58.26
N VAL A 11 59.04 63.26 59.25
CA VAL A 11 58.71 61.83 59.31
C VAL A 11 57.19 61.61 59.42
N GLU A 12 56.48 62.37 60.26
CA GLU A 12 55.01 62.28 60.38
C GLU A 12 54.31 62.64 59.07
N VAL A 13 54.72 63.72 58.42
CA VAL A 13 54.13 64.14 57.15
C VAL A 13 54.35 63.09 56.07
N THR A 14 55.52 62.46 56.05
CA THR A 14 55.83 61.42 55.05
C THR A 14 55.03 60.14 55.29
N ILE A 15 54.86 59.71 56.54
CA ILE A 15 54.04 58.54 56.90
C ILE A 15 52.57 58.78 56.53
N VAL A 16 52.03 59.97 56.82
CA VAL A 16 50.63 60.31 56.50
C VAL A 16 50.37 60.24 55.00
N VAL A 17 51.27 60.80 54.17
CA VAL A 17 51.11 60.77 52.71
C VAL A 17 51.17 59.34 52.17
N VAL A 18 52.04 58.48 52.72
CA VAL A 18 52.12 57.05 52.33
C VAL A 18 50.85 56.31 52.72
N ILE A 19 50.33 56.51 53.93
CA ILE A 19 49.08 55.88 54.38
C ILE A 19 47.89 56.35 53.52
N LEU A 20 47.80 57.64 53.20
CA LEU A 20 46.73 58.17 52.34
C LEU A 20 46.81 57.61 50.91
N ALA A 21 48.02 57.40 50.36
CA ALA A 21 48.18 56.78 49.05
C ALA A 21 47.69 55.32 49.05
N ILE A 22 48.04 54.54 50.09
CA ILE A 22 47.56 53.15 50.25
C ILE A 22 46.04 53.12 50.43
N LEU A 23 45.49 53.96 51.31
CA LEU A 23 44.04 54.04 51.54
C LEU A 23 43.28 54.47 50.28
N SER A 24 43.81 55.43 49.51
CA SER A 24 43.22 55.89 48.25
C SER A 24 43.11 54.77 47.22
N THR A 25 44.18 53.98 47.04
CA THR A 25 44.17 52.86 46.08
C THR A 25 43.18 51.75 46.47
N ILE A 26 43.12 51.37 47.75
CA ILE A 26 42.15 50.38 48.26
C ILE A 26 40.72 50.90 48.11
N SER A 27 40.49 52.19 48.38
CA SER A 27 39.16 52.81 48.30
C SER A 27 38.60 52.80 46.88
N VAL A 28 39.43 53.04 45.86
CA VAL A 28 38.99 53.03 44.45
C VAL A 28 38.56 51.63 44.00
N VAL A 29 39.33 50.58 44.36
CA VAL A 29 39.00 49.19 44.03
C VAL A 29 37.73 48.73 44.77
N MET A 30 37.56 49.12 46.04
CA MET A 30 36.34 48.81 46.79
C MET A 30 35.12 49.53 46.21
N TYR A 31 35.26 50.83 45.90
CA TYR A 31 34.17 51.63 45.34
C TYR A 31 33.71 51.11 43.96
N SER A 32 34.65 50.74 43.08
CA SER A 32 34.32 50.15 41.78
C SER A 32 33.60 48.79 41.89
N ARG A 33 33.95 47.96 42.89
CA ARG A 33 33.22 46.71 43.18
C ARG A 33 31.80 46.98 43.67
N VAL A 34 31.63 47.87 44.64
CA VAL A 34 30.29 48.23 45.18
C VAL A 34 29.38 48.83 44.11
N GLN A 35 29.93 49.64 43.21
CA GLN A 35 29.19 50.14 42.06
C GLN A 35 28.79 49.03 41.07
N ALA A 36 29.69 48.09 40.79
CA ALA A 36 29.39 46.95 39.93
C ALA A 36 28.28 46.08 40.54
N ASP A 37 28.31 45.84 41.85
CA ASP A 37 27.29 45.09 42.57
C ASP A 37 25.91 45.79 42.55
N THR A 38 25.90 47.12 42.72
CA THR A 38 24.68 47.93 42.57
C THR A 38 24.10 47.79 41.16
N ARG A 39 24.94 47.90 40.13
CA ARG A 39 24.50 47.74 38.74
C ARG A 39 24.07 46.31 38.41
N ASN A 40 24.70 45.30 38.98
CA ASN A 40 24.30 43.90 38.82
C ASN A 40 22.91 43.64 39.46
N SER A 41 22.66 44.24 40.62
CA SER A 41 21.33 44.21 41.27
C SER A 41 20.28 44.93 40.42
N GLU A 42 20.66 46.07 39.82
CA GLU A 42 19.81 46.80 38.88
C GLU A 42 19.49 45.96 37.62
N ARG A 43 20.49 45.30 37.01
CA ARG A 43 20.28 44.38 35.87
C ARG A 43 19.31 43.26 36.23
N SER A 44 19.50 42.62 37.38
CA SER A 44 18.63 41.53 37.85
C SER A 44 17.18 42.01 38.00
N SER A 45 16.97 43.18 38.63
CA SER A 45 15.64 43.79 38.79
C SER A 45 14.99 44.11 37.44
N LYS A 46 15.71 44.79 36.53
CA LYS A 46 15.20 45.13 35.20
C LYS A 46 14.82 43.90 34.38
N VAL A 47 15.66 42.87 34.40
CA VAL A 47 15.40 41.61 33.70
C VAL A 47 14.18 40.89 34.27
N SER A 48 13.97 40.92 35.59
CA SER A 48 12.75 40.38 36.21
C SER A 48 11.50 41.10 35.69
N VAL A 49 11.53 42.44 35.60
CA VAL A 49 10.40 43.21 35.07
C VAL A 49 10.13 42.89 33.61
N ILE A 50 11.17 42.72 32.79
CA ILE A 50 11.02 42.31 31.38
C ILE A 50 10.42 40.90 31.30
N ALA A 51 10.92 39.96 32.11
CA ALA A 51 10.43 38.58 32.14
C ALA A 51 8.95 38.52 32.55
N ASP A 52 8.54 39.25 33.60
CA ASP A 52 7.14 39.31 34.03
C ASP A 52 6.23 39.91 32.95
N ALA A 53 6.71 40.93 32.22
CA ALA A 53 5.96 41.50 31.11
C ALA A 53 5.81 40.53 29.93
N LEU A 54 6.84 39.72 29.66
CA LEU A 54 6.78 38.64 28.67
C LEU A 54 5.81 37.54 29.10
N GLU A 55 5.75 37.20 30.39
CA GLU A 55 4.73 36.26 30.91
C GLU A 55 3.32 36.83 30.76
N HIS A 56 3.12 38.12 31.02
CA HIS A 56 1.83 38.76 30.78
C HIS A 56 1.48 38.76 29.27
N TYR A 57 2.46 39.01 28.40
CA TYR A 57 2.26 38.87 26.95
C TYR A 57 1.81 37.45 26.57
N TYR A 58 2.42 36.43 27.16
CA TYR A 58 2.03 35.04 26.94
C TYR A 58 0.59 34.77 27.39
N THR A 59 0.16 35.26 28.55
CA THR A 59 -1.22 35.06 29.00
C THR A 59 -2.27 35.66 28.05
N LYS A 60 -1.89 36.70 27.29
CA LYS A 60 -2.76 37.37 26.33
C LYS A 60 -2.74 36.72 24.94
N ASN A 61 -1.58 36.25 24.48
CA ASN A 61 -1.37 35.82 23.09
C ASN A 61 -1.18 34.31 22.93
N GLY A 62 -0.87 33.59 24.01
CA GLY A 62 -0.55 32.16 23.98
C GLY A 62 0.82 31.83 23.38
N GLU A 63 1.65 32.83 23.11
CA GLU A 63 3.00 32.76 22.56
C GLU A 63 3.83 33.96 23.03
N TYR A 64 5.15 33.92 22.86
CA TYR A 64 6.04 35.05 23.17
C TYR A 64 6.36 35.89 21.93
N PRO A 65 6.73 37.17 22.06
CA PRO A 65 7.07 38.00 20.91
C PRO A 65 8.27 37.44 20.14
N SER A 66 8.30 37.66 18.82
CA SER A 66 9.49 37.34 18.05
C SER A 66 10.70 38.18 18.45
N CYS A 67 11.87 37.68 18.10
CA CYS A 67 13.12 38.38 18.28
C CYS A 67 13.14 39.71 17.52
N SER A 68 12.63 39.73 16.28
CA SER A 68 12.48 40.96 15.50
C SER A 68 11.55 41.99 16.16
N ALA A 69 10.54 41.55 16.89
CA ALA A 69 9.68 42.42 17.69
C ALA A 69 10.44 43.02 18.89
N MET A 70 11.18 42.21 19.63
CA MET A 70 11.90 42.62 20.84
C MET A 70 13.09 43.56 20.59
N THR A 71 13.61 43.62 19.37
CA THR A 71 14.73 44.51 18.99
C THR A 71 14.29 45.81 18.31
N GLN A 72 13.00 46.15 18.34
CA GLN A 72 12.51 47.44 17.85
C GLN A 72 12.94 48.60 18.77
N SER A 73 12.53 49.83 18.44
CA SER A 73 12.81 50.99 19.30
C SER A 73 12.22 50.80 20.70
N GLY A 74 12.86 51.38 21.71
CA GLY A 74 12.44 51.21 23.09
C GLY A 74 10.99 51.60 23.35
N ASP A 75 10.46 52.60 22.63
CA ASP A 75 9.06 53.04 22.77
C ASP A 75 8.08 51.96 22.29
N VAL A 76 8.39 51.32 21.15
CA VAL A 76 7.56 50.24 20.60
C VAL A 76 7.60 49.02 21.51
N VAL A 77 8.80 48.63 21.96
CA VAL A 77 8.95 47.49 22.86
C VAL A 77 8.26 47.73 24.20
N SER A 78 8.44 48.91 24.80
CA SER A 78 7.84 49.31 26.07
C SER A 78 6.32 49.34 26.01
N ARG A 79 5.75 50.09 25.05
CA ARG A 79 4.32 50.40 25.01
C ARG A 79 3.51 49.34 24.26
N ASP A 80 3.97 48.95 23.08
CA ASP A 80 3.17 48.19 22.13
C ASP A 80 3.36 46.68 22.29
N ILE A 81 4.55 46.25 22.72
CA ILE A 81 4.87 44.82 22.92
C ILE A 81 4.71 44.41 24.38
N LEU A 82 5.42 45.05 25.32
CA LEU A 82 5.49 44.64 26.72
C LEU A 82 4.43 45.30 27.62
N GLY A 83 3.37 45.86 27.02
CA GLY A 83 2.19 46.30 27.76
C GLY A 83 2.39 47.50 28.68
N GLY A 84 3.35 48.38 28.37
CA GLY A 84 3.55 49.66 29.06
C GLY A 84 4.58 49.66 30.18
N ILE A 85 5.53 48.71 30.21
CA ILE A 85 6.64 48.79 31.18
C ILE A 85 7.48 50.04 30.96
N SER A 86 8.10 50.60 32.00
CA SER A 86 8.99 51.75 31.83
C SER A 86 10.13 51.44 30.85
N GLN A 87 10.36 52.31 29.86
CA GLN A 87 11.46 52.18 28.90
C GLN A 87 12.83 52.08 29.58
N SER A 88 12.98 52.69 30.77
CA SER A 88 14.22 52.57 31.55
C SER A 88 14.59 51.12 31.89
N ASN A 89 13.63 50.20 31.96
CA ASN A 89 13.89 48.78 32.20
C ASN A 89 14.52 48.09 30.99
N LEU A 90 14.38 48.64 29.78
CA LEU A 90 14.97 48.10 28.54
C LEU A 90 16.44 48.49 28.36
N ILE A 91 16.96 49.37 29.21
CA ILE A 91 18.30 49.95 29.09
C ILE A 91 19.20 49.38 30.18
N ALA A 92 20.25 48.67 29.79
CA ALA A 92 21.24 48.15 30.73
C ALA A 92 22.05 49.31 31.35
N PRO A 93 22.51 49.19 32.61
CA PRO A 93 23.05 50.33 33.37
C PRO A 93 24.24 51.08 32.75
N LYS A 94 25.04 50.43 31.89
CA LYS A 94 26.19 51.00 31.17
C LYS A 94 25.98 51.03 29.66
N SER A 95 24.74 51.08 29.20
CA SER A 95 24.42 51.29 27.78
C SER A 95 24.95 52.64 27.29
N GLU A 96 25.19 52.76 25.99
CA GLU A 96 25.62 54.02 25.38
C GLU A 96 24.56 55.13 25.54
N ALA A 97 25.00 56.39 25.66
CA ALA A 97 24.09 57.52 25.79
C ALA A 97 23.16 57.63 24.57
N GLY A 98 21.86 57.79 24.81
CA GLY A 98 20.84 57.83 23.76
C GLY A 98 20.25 56.47 23.38
N THR A 99 20.71 55.36 23.98
CA THR A 99 20.10 54.03 23.82
C THR A 99 18.66 54.04 24.33
N THR A 100 17.71 53.69 23.47
CA THR A 100 16.28 53.55 23.85
C THR A 100 15.91 52.12 24.26
N SER A 101 16.64 51.13 23.73
CA SER A 101 16.58 49.72 24.12
C SER A 101 17.96 49.09 23.94
N SER A 102 18.40 48.34 24.93
CA SER A 102 19.65 47.57 24.91
C SER A 102 19.43 46.08 24.64
N ILE A 103 18.21 45.71 24.18
CA ILE A 103 17.86 44.33 23.89
C ILE A 103 18.47 43.89 22.56
N THR A 104 19.09 42.72 22.57
CA THR A 104 19.69 42.07 21.41
C THR A 104 19.14 40.66 21.24
N CYS A 105 19.24 40.10 20.04
CA CYS A 105 18.71 38.78 19.70
C CYS A 105 19.77 37.69 19.54
N LEU A 106 20.97 37.96 20.05
CA LEU A 106 22.09 37.02 20.01
C LEU A 106 22.47 36.64 21.44
N PRO A 107 22.69 35.35 21.74
CA PRO A 107 23.18 34.92 23.04
C PRO A 107 24.46 35.67 23.44
N LEU A 108 24.55 36.05 24.71
CA LEU A 108 25.74 36.70 25.23
C LEU A 108 26.87 35.68 25.43
N THR A 109 28.09 36.11 25.15
CA THR A 109 29.32 35.35 25.47
C THR A 109 29.86 35.77 26.83
N ALA A 110 30.43 34.83 27.60
CA ALA A 110 31.10 35.15 28.86
C ALA A 110 32.35 36.03 28.63
N GLY A 111 32.78 36.77 29.65
CA GLY A 111 33.98 37.64 29.59
C GLY A 111 33.62 39.12 29.41
N SER A 112 34.28 39.86 28.51
CA SER A 112 33.99 41.29 28.23
C SER A 112 33.13 41.48 26.97
N GLY A 113 32.34 42.56 26.94
CA GLY A 113 31.40 42.85 25.85
C GLY A 113 30.52 44.06 26.18
N PRO A 114 29.63 44.47 25.25
CA PRO A 114 28.70 45.56 25.49
C PRO A 114 27.73 45.21 26.63
N ASP A 115 27.27 46.24 27.35
CA ASP A 115 26.26 46.07 28.40
C ASP A 115 24.88 46.05 27.75
N THR A 116 24.37 44.85 27.49
CA THR A 116 23.10 44.61 26.81
C THR A 116 22.32 43.52 27.51
N PHE A 117 21.01 43.49 27.25
CA PHE A 117 20.17 42.33 27.53
C PHE A 117 20.06 41.49 26.25
N ALA A 118 20.20 40.17 26.34
CA ALA A 118 19.93 39.30 25.19
C ALA A 118 18.61 38.58 25.39
N TYR A 119 17.66 38.81 24.49
CA TYR A 119 16.45 38.02 24.35
C TYR A 119 16.72 36.87 23.40
N VAL A 120 16.76 35.66 23.92
CA VAL A 120 17.05 34.44 23.14
C VAL A 120 15.80 33.56 23.17
N GLY A 121 15.16 33.39 22.02
CA GLY A 121 14.00 32.50 21.92
C GLY A 121 14.36 31.04 21.60
N ASP A 122 13.43 30.30 21.00
CA ASP A 122 13.57 28.87 20.66
C ASP A 122 14.47 28.57 19.44
N GLY A 123 14.98 29.61 18.77
CA GLY A 123 15.90 29.48 17.63
C GLY A 123 15.23 29.14 16.29
N SER A 124 13.90 28.99 16.25
CA SER A 124 13.15 28.84 14.99
C SER A 124 13.22 30.09 14.11
N THR A 125 12.98 29.92 12.80
CA THR A 125 12.87 31.05 11.86
C THR A 125 11.71 31.99 12.22
N THR A 126 10.61 31.44 12.71
CA THR A 126 9.44 32.19 13.19
C THR A 126 9.78 33.03 14.41
N CYS A 127 10.60 32.52 15.32
CA CYS A 127 11.09 33.30 16.44
C CYS A 127 12.11 34.36 16.01
N ASN A 128 13.10 34.00 15.20
CA ASN A 128 14.18 34.94 14.86
C ASN A 128 13.74 36.07 13.93
N THR A 129 12.89 35.77 12.95
CA THR A 129 12.51 36.70 11.87
C THR A 129 11.00 36.81 11.63
N GLY A 130 10.20 35.92 12.21
CA GLY A 130 8.76 35.87 12.03
C GLY A 130 7.98 36.57 13.13
N ALA A 131 6.84 35.98 13.50
CA ALA A 131 5.84 36.60 14.34
C ALA A 131 6.00 36.34 15.84
N ALA A 132 6.51 35.17 16.25
CA ALA A 132 6.49 34.75 17.65
C ALA A 132 7.56 33.69 18.01
N CYS A 133 7.87 33.60 19.30
CA CYS A 133 8.76 32.61 19.93
C CYS A 133 7.98 31.68 20.89
N LEU A 134 8.46 30.45 21.08
CA LEU A 134 7.79 29.42 21.91
C LEU A 134 8.18 29.46 23.37
N THR A 135 9.39 29.91 23.60
CA THR A 135 10.02 30.11 24.89
C THR A 135 10.97 31.27 24.71
N PHE A 136 11.39 31.85 25.82
CA PHE A 136 12.48 32.79 25.84
C PHE A 136 13.43 32.49 26.98
N LYS A 137 14.62 33.07 26.87
CA LYS A 137 15.47 33.38 28.00
C LYS A 137 16.03 34.79 27.82
N ILE A 138 15.98 35.59 28.88
CA ILE A 138 16.66 36.87 28.93
C ILE A 138 18.01 36.64 29.60
N GLN A 139 19.09 37.05 28.96
CA GLN A 139 20.44 36.98 29.49
C GLN A 139 20.99 38.38 29.80
N TYR A 140 21.75 38.48 30.87
CA TYR A 140 22.59 39.65 31.15
C TYR A 140 23.95 39.20 31.67
N ARG A 141 24.95 40.07 31.51
CA ARG A 141 26.31 39.81 31.94
C ARG A 141 26.60 40.54 33.24
N GLU A 142 27.10 39.81 34.24
CA GLU A 142 27.56 40.40 35.49
C GLU A 142 28.85 41.20 35.28
N GLU A 143 28.87 42.42 35.78
CA GLU A 143 30.07 43.23 35.81
C GLU A 143 31.05 42.69 36.84
N GLY A 144 32.34 42.65 36.48
CA GLY A 144 33.41 42.10 37.30
C GLY A 144 33.70 40.62 37.02
N THR A 145 32.69 39.75 37.08
CA THR A 145 32.85 38.31 36.83
C THR A 145 32.75 37.95 35.35
N GLY A 146 31.98 38.72 34.56
CA GLY A 146 31.70 38.41 33.15
C GLY A 146 30.81 37.17 32.97
N VAL A 147 30.22 36.65 34.05
CA VAL A 147 29.33 35.49 34.03
C VAL A 147 27.98 35.90 33.45
N ILE A 148 27.39 35.02 32.64
CA ILE A 148 26.05 35.21 32.10
C ILE A 148 25.03 34.69 33.11
N LYS A 149 24.09 35.55 33.47
CA LYS A 149 22.88 35.19 34.21
C LYS A 149 21.72 35.11 33.23
N GLU A 150 20.84 34.15 33.44
CA GLU A 150 19.68 33.95 32.58
C GLU A 150 18.41 33.78 33.41
N VAL A 151 17.32 34.38 32.91
CA VAL A 151 15.96 34.17 33.39
C VAL A 151 15.20 33.47 32.28
N LEU A 152 14.67 32.30 32.61
CA LEU A 152 13.93 31.45 31.68
C LEU A 152 12.44 31.81 31.68
N ALA A 153 11.78 31.55 30.56
CA ALA A 153 10.32 31.58 30.48
C ALA A 153 9.68 30.61 31.49
N GLN A 154 8.59 31.05 32.11
CA GLN A 154 7.81 30.23 33.05
C GLN A 154 6.78 29.37 32.31
N HIS A 155 6.29 29.85 31.16
CA HIS A 155 5.46 29.06 30.26
C HIS A 155 6.25 28.64 29.03
N THR A 156 5.84 27.51 28.45
CA THR A 156 6.27 27.12 27.11
C THR A 156 5.02 26.95 26.28
N VAL A 157 5.05 27.44 25.05
CA VAL A 157 4.00 27.15 24.07
C VAL A 157 4.02 25.64 23.85
N GLN A 158 3.05 24.95 24.42
CA GLN A 158 2.79 23.57 24.06
C GLN A 158 2.14 23.60 22.69
N ILE A 159 2.78 23.00 21.69
CA ILE A 159 2.08 22.58 20.47
C ILE A 159 0.92 21.72 20.98
N SER A 160 -0.32 22.22 20.91
CA SER A 160 -1.48 21.40 21.26
C SER A 160 -1.57 20.28 20.23
N ALA A 161 -0.97 19.14 20.56
CA ALA A 161 -0.97 17.92 19.75
C ALA A 161 -2.34 17.23 19.70
N THR A 162 -3.44 17.92 20.04
CA THR A 162 -4.75 17.30 20.27
C THR A 162 -5.75 17.44 19.12
N SER A 163 -5.49 18.24 18.08
CA SER A 163 -6.31 18.22 16.87
C SER A 163 -5.44 17.98 15.63
N ALA A 164 -5.17 16.70 15.33
CA ALA A 164 -4.73 16.31 14.00
C ALA A 164 -5.84 16.64 12.98
N PRO A 165 -5.49 16.99 11.73
CA PRO A 165 -6.50 17.12 10.69
C PRO A 165 -7.19 15.76 10.45
N THR A 166 -8.48 15.75 10.17
CA THR A 166 -9.20 14.54 9.74
C THR A 166 -9.14 14.48 8.22
N LEU A 167 -8.52 13.43 7.67
CA LEU A 167 -8.30 13.24 6.24
C LEU A 167 -9.36 12.33 5.64
N THR A 168 -9.95 12.78 4.54
CA THR A 168 -10.74 11.95 3.63
C THR A 168 -10.05 11.90 2.26
N ALA A 169 -9.99 10.72 1.67
CA ALA A 169 -9.39 10.49 0.36
C ALA A 169 -10.36 9.71 -0.53
N THR A 170 -10.46 10.09 -1.80
CA THR A 170 -11.21 9.35 -2.81
C THR A 170 -10.36 9.19 -4.07
N ALA A 171 -10.50 8.05 -4.75
CA ALA A 171 -9.87 7.86 -6.05
C ALA A 171 -10.51 8.79 -7.09
N ASN A 172 -9.69 9.40 -7.94
CA ASN A 172 -10.13 10.26 -9.03
C ASN A 172 -9.59 9.71 -10.34
N GLY A 173 -10.30 8.71 -10.89
CA GLY A 173 -9.90 7.99 -12.08
C GLY A 173 -8.71 7.03 -11.87
N GLU A 174 -8.01 6.75 -12.95
CA GLU A 174 -6.95 5.72 -12.98
C GLU A 174 -5.62 6.22 -12.41
N THR A 175 -5.37 7.53 -12.44
CA THR A 175 -4.05 8.11 -12.14
C THR A 175 -4.10 9.23 -11.11
N GLY A 176 -5.25 9.44 -10.46
CA GLY A 176 -5.47 10.55 -9.56
C GLY A 176 -6.17 10.17 -8.25
N ALA A 177 -6.03 11.04 -7.27
CA ALA A 177 -6.79 11.04 -6.03
C ALA A 177 -7.28 12.45 -5.71
N SER A 178 -8.36 12.54 -4.94
CA SER A 178 -8.89 13.77 -4.37
C SER A 178 -8.81 13.67 -2.85
N LEU A 179 -8.08 14.59 -2.23
CA LEU A 179 -7.86 14.65 -0.79
C LEU A 179 -8.53 15.90 -0.23
N SER A 180 -9.16 15.78 0.93
CA SER A 180 -9.66 16.91 1.71
C SER A 180 -9.49 16.65 3.20
N TRP A 181 -9.19 17.70 3.96
CA TRP A 181 -9.02 17.58 5.40
C TRP A 181 -9.54 18.78 6.18
N THR A 182 -9.79 18.57 7.46
CA THR A 182 -10.25 19.64 8.37
C THR A 182 -9.13 20.61 8.68
N ALA A 183 -9.49 21.89 8.84
CA ALA A 183 -8.54 22.90 9.28
C ALA A 183 -8.08 22.65 10.73
N VAL A 184 -6.80 22.92 10.99
CA VAL A 184 -6.19 22.92 12.33
C VAL A 184 -5.85 24.37 12.69
N ALA A 185 -6.16 24.77 13.93
CA ALA A 185 -5.84 26.11 14.42
C ALA A 185 -4.34 26.39 14.32
N SER A 186 -3.97 27.63 13.96
CA SER A 186 -2.58 28.07 13.79
C SER A 186 -1.78 27.33 12.70
N ALA A 187 -2.43 26.53 11.85
CA ALA A 187 -1.80 25.95 10.67
C ALA A 187 -1.53 27.04 9.63
N VAL A 188 -0.26 27.16 9.22
CA VAL A 188 0.19 28.05 8.14
C VAL A 188 0.13 27.33 6.79
N SER A 189 0.38 26.03 6.80
CA SER A 189 0.22 25.14 5.65
C SER A 189 -0.05 23.71 6.12
N TYR A 190 -0.17 22.79 5.17
CA TYR A 190 -0.34 21.36 5.42
C TYR A 190 0.68 20.59 4.60
N ARG A 191 1.12 19.47 5.17
CA ARG A 191 2.03 18.55 4.51
C ARG A 191 1.40 17.19 4.44
N TYR A 192 1.12 16.72 3.23
CA TYR A 192 0.59 15.38 3.02
C TYR A 192 1.68 14.45 2.50
N GLN A 193 1.57 13.19 2.90
CA GLN A 193 2.37 12.09 2.38
C GLN A 193 1.48 11.14 1.59
N ARG A 194 2.08 10.54 0.56
CA ARG A 194 1.55 9.41 -0.20
C ARG A 194 2.57 8.28 -0.13
N ALA A 195 2.13 7.05 0.11
CA ALA A 195 2.97 5.85 0.05
C ALA A 195 2.22 4.66 -0.56
N THR A 196 2.94 3.57 -0.87
CA THR A 196 2.35 2.30 -1.35
C THR A 196 2.12 1.28 -0.22
N ASP A 197 2.42 1.65 1.02
CA ASP A 197 2.20 0.86 2.23
C ASP A 197 1.67 1.74 3.37
N ALA A 198 0.88 1.14 4.28
CA ALA A 198 0.28 1.85 5.41
C ALA A 198 1.30 2.35 6.45
N ALA A 199 2.53 1.80 6.46
CA ALA A 199 3.60 2.23 7.34
C ALA A 199 4.39 3.43 6.78
N PHE A 200 4.09 3.86 5.55
CA PHE A 200 4.78 4.96 4.85
C PHE A 200 6.28 4.73 4.68
N THR A 201 6.68 3.48 4.37
CA THR A 201 8.08 3.08 4.19
C THR A 201 8.50 2.87 2.74
N GLN A 202 7.54 2.68 1.82
CA GLN A 202 7.75 2.40 0.41
C GLN A 202 7.16 3.50 -0.48
N ASN A 203 7.97 3.94 -1.45
CA ASN A 203 7.59 4.95 -2.46
C ASN A 203 6.94 6.20 -1.84
N MET A 204 7.41 6.60 -0.66
CA MET A 204 6.85 7.73 0.07
C MET A 204 7.21 9.04 -0.61
N VAL A 205 6.19 9.82 -0.94
CA VAL A 205 6.32 11.17 -1.49
C VAL A 205 5.62 12.12 -0.56
N GLN A 206 6.26 13.26 -0.29
CA GLN A 206 5.74 14.30 0.59
C GLN A 206 5.54 15.61 -0.18
N THR A 207 4.45 16.32 0.08
CA THR A 207 4.13 17.58 -0.60
C THR A 207 3.48 18.55 0.38
N THR A 208 3.86 19.83 0.29
CA THR A 208 3.34 20.92 1.12
C THR A 208 2.36 21.76 0.32
N THR A 209 1.23 22.15 0.91
CA THR A 209 0.22 23.03 0.33
C THR A 209 -0.38 23.95 1.39
N ALA A 210 -0.83 25.14 1.00
CA ALA A 210 -1.55 26.06 1.89
C ALA A 210 -3.08 25.81 1.89
N THR A 211 -3.58 24.94 1.01
CA THR A 211 -5.01 24.62 0.87
C THR A 211 -5.45 23.51 1.84
N LEU A 212 -6.76 23.32 1.98
CA LEU A 212 -7.38 22.20 2.72
C LEU A 212 -7.69 20.98 1.84
N THR A 213 -7.26 21.03 0.59
CA THR A 213 -7.47 20.00 -0.43
C THR A 213 -6.22 19.79 -1.26
N ALA A 214 -6.06 18.59 -1.81
CA ALA A 214 -5.03 18.28 -2.79
C ALA A 214 -5.53 17.26 -3.81
N SER A 215 -4.99 17.31 -5.02
CA SER A 215 -5.32 16.37 -6.09
C SER A 215 -4.06 15.69 -6.65
N PRO A 216 -3.45 14.75 -5.90
CA PRO A 216 -2.27 14.03 -6.37
C PRO A 216 -2.54 13.32 -7.69
N SER A 217 -1.62 13.43 -8.63
CA SER A 217 -1.68 12.80 -9.95
C SER A 217 -0.47 11.90 -10.20
N GLY A 218 -0.44 11.24 -11.37
CA GLY A 218 0.63 10.31 -11.74
C GLY A 218 0.64 9.01 -10.93
N LEU A 219 -0.50 8.63 -10.36
CA LEU A 219 -0.67 7.34 -9.68
C LEU A 219 -0.72 6.21 -10.70
N THR A 220 -0.34 5.01 -10.27
CA THR A 220 -0.48 3.80 -11.10
C THR A 220 -1.93 3.30 -11.07
N PRO A 221 -2.55 2.96 -12.21
CA PRO A 221 -3.89 2.36 -12.26
C PRO A 221 -4.00 1.04 -11.49
N GLY A 222 -5.18 0.78 -10.91
CA GLY A 222 -5.47 -0.44 -10.15
C GLY A 222 -4.53 -0.69 -8.97
N SER A 223 -4.06 0.39 -8.33
CA SER A 223 -3.05 0.33 -7.25
C SER A 223 -3.55 1.07 -6.00
N THR A 224 -3.26 0.49 -4.84
CA THR A 224 -3.65 1.05 -3.54
C THR A 224 -2.57 2.00 -3.03
N TYR A 225 -2.97 3.18 -2.61
CA TYR A 225 -2.11 4.20 -2.03
C TYR A 225 -2.64 4.63 -0.67
N TYR A 226 -1.70 4.95 0.23
CA TYR A 226 -1.98 5.41 1.58
C TYR A 226 -1.58 6.87 1.72
N PHE A 227 -2.43 7.63 2.39
CA PHE A 227 -2.27 9.06 2.60
C PHE A 227 -2.41 9.41 4.07
N ARG A 228 -1.62 10.38 4.49
CA ARG A 228 -1.76 11.07 5.78
C ARG A 228 -1.34 12.52 5.59
N VAL A 229 -1.89 13.41 6.40
CA VAL A 229 -1.59 14.84 6.36
C VAL A 229 -1.36 15.35 7.77
N LEU A 230 -0.43 16.28 7.92
CA LEU A 230 -0.23 17.03 9.15
C LEU A 230 -0.35 18.52 8.87
N ALA A 231 -0.70 19.27 9.91
CA ALA A 231 -0.63 20.72 9.89
C ALA A 231 0.82 21.16 10.09
N VAL A 232 1.28 22.09 9.26
CA VAL A 232 2.55 22.80 9.45
C VAL A 232 2.22 24.16 10.02
N THR A 233 2.67 24.42 11.23
CA THR A 233 2.47 25.68 11.93
C THR A 233 3.74 26.53 11.85
N GLY A 234 3.69 27.79 12.29
CA GLY A 234 4.91 28.59 12.47
C GLY A 234 5.89 27.98 13.49
N VAL A 235 5.41 27.06 14.32
CA VAL A 235 6.13 26.43 15.42
C VAL A 235 6.78 25.10 15.03
N GLY A 236 6.28 24.46 13.97
CA GLY A 236 6.69 23.12 13.56
C GLY A 236 5.52 22.29 13.05
N ASP A 237 5.79 21.01 12.81
CA ASP A 237 4.81 20.04 12.32
C ASP A 237 3.93 19.52 13.46
N GLY A 238 2.61 19.45 13.24
CA GLY A 238 1.65 18.83 14.14
C GLY A 238 1.58 17.31 14.00
N ALA A 239 0.65 16.69 14.72
CA ALA A 239 0.40 15.25 14.61
C ALA A 239 -0.16 14.88 13.23
N TRP A 240 0.16 13.66 12.76
CA TRP A 240 -0.43 13.10 11.55
C TRP A 240 -1.92 12.81 11.74
N SER A 241 -2.70 13.01 10.68
CA SER A 241 -4.10 12.58 10.56
C SER A 241 -4.26 11.07 10.74
N ASN A 242 -5.52 10.61 10.71
CA ASN A 242 -5.81 9.23 10.33
C ASN A 242 -5.12 8.88 9.00
N THR A 243 -4.75 7.62 8.84
CA THR A 243 -4.32 7.10 7.54
C THR A 243 -5.56 6.81 6.71
N ALA A 244 -5.65 7.41 5.53
CA ALA A 244 -6.69 7.14 4.54
C ALA A 244 -6.08 6.42 3.34
N ASP A 245 -6.73 5.38 2.85
CA ASP A 245 -6.32 4.68 1.64
C ASP A 245 -7.32 4.88 0.51
N ILE A 246 -6.81 4.77 -0.72
CA ILE A 246 -7.61 4.72 -1.94
C ILE A 246 -7.03 3.64 -2.83
N THR A 247 -7.87 3.08 -3.69
CA THR A 247 -7.43 2.26 -4.80
C THR A 247 -7.84 2.94 -6.09
N THR A 248 -6.86 3.28 -6.94
CA THR A 248 -7.13 3.90 -8.24
C THR A 248 -7.97 2.97 -9.10
N SER A 249 -8.86 3.54 -9.92
CA SER A 249 -9.64 2.72 -10.83
C SER A 249 -8.74 2.11 -11.91
N ILE A 250 -9.25 1.09 -12.57
CA ILE A 250 -8.62 0.50 -13.75
C ILE A 250 -9.73 0.05 -14.70
N GLN A 251 -9.59 0.43 -15.97
CA GLN A 251 -10.60 0.14 -16.98
C GLN A 251 -10.57 -1.34 -17.38
N ALA A 252 -11.75 -1.89 -17.62
CA ALA A 252 -11.87 -3.23 -18.18
C ALA A 252 -11.36 -3.28 -19.62
N PRO A 253 -10.94 -4.46 -20.12
CA PRO A 253 -10.60 -4.61 -21.53
C PRO A 253 -11.78 -4.18 -22.42
N PRO A 254 -11.54 -3.48 -23.55
CA PRO A 254 -12.60 -2.92 -24.37
C PRO A 254 -13.43 -3.98 -25.12
N ALA A 255 -12.87 -5.18 -25.32
CA ALA A 255 -13.54 -6.29 -26.00
C ALA A 255 -13.46 -7.58 -25.17
N ALA A 256 -14.50 -8.41 -25.31
CA ALA A 256 -14.49 -9.75 -24.74
C ALA A 256 -13.44 -10.64 -25.44
N PRO A 257 -12.83 -11.59 -24.72
CA PRO A 257 -11.97 -12.58 -25.37
C PRO A 257 -12.78 -13.49 -26.29
N VAL A 258 -12.08 -14.10 -27.27
CA VAL A 258 -12.64 -15.16 -28.13
C VAL A 258 -12.05 -16.50 -27.71
N VAL A 259 -12.88 -17.50 -27.48
CA VAL A 259 -12.44 -18.85 -27.09
C VAL A 259 -12.50 -19.80 -28.28
N SER A 260 -11.51 -20.68 -28.37
CA SER A 260 -11.51 -21.88 -29.23
C SER A 260 -11.48 -23.13 -28.37
N ALA A 261 -11.93 -24.27 -28.92
CA ALA A 261 -11.93 -25.55 -28.22
C ALA A 261 -11.41 -26.65 -29.12
N ALA A 262 -10.48 -27.46 -28.61
CA ALA A 262 -9.90 -28.58 -29.34
C ALA A 262 -9.56 -29.73 -28.38
N MET A 263 -9.39 -30.92 -28.94
CA MET A 263 -8.82 -32.05 -28.21
C MET A 263 -7.30 -31.99 -28.23
N SER A 264 -6.67 -32.22 -27.10
CA SER A 264 -5.22 -32.45 -26.97
C SER A 264 -5.00 -33.79 -26.28
N GLY A 265 -4.65 -34.82 -27.06
CA GLY A 265 -4.64 -36.20 -26.58
C GLY A 265 -6.02 -36.63 -26.04
N THR A 266 -6.07 -37.01 -24.77
CA THR A 266 -7.32 -37.42 -24.09
C THR A 266 -8.06 -36.29 -23.40
N ASN A 267 -7.59 -35.04 -23.52
CA ASN A 267 -8.13 -33.91 -22.80
C ASN A 267 -8.85 -32.94 -23.75
N ALA A 268 -9.98 -32.39 -23.30
CA ALA A 268 -10.62 -31.26 -23.94
C ALA A 268 -9.96 -29.98 -23.45
N VAL A 269 -9.53 -29.12 -24.37
CA VAL A 269 -8.83 -27.87 -24.07
C VAL A 269 -9.62 -26.70 -24.63
N GLY A 270 -10.02 -25.78 -23.76
CA GLY A 270 -10.51 -24.47 -24.14
C GLY A 270 -9.36 -23.46 -24.07
N THR A 271 -9.14 -22.72 -25.16
CA THR A 271 -8.09 -21.71 -25.26
C THR A 271 -8.72 -20.35 -25.51
N THR A 272 -8.47 -19.39 -24.62
CA THR A 272 -8.89 -18.00 -24.81
C THR A 272 -7.84 -17.22 -25.59
N GLY A 273 -8.31 -16.39 -26.53
CA GLY A 273 -7.50 -15.34 -27.15
C GLY A 273 -7.15 -14.26 -26.14
N THR A 274 -6.11 -13.49 -26.46
CA THR A 274 -5.64 -12.40 -25.62
C THR A 274 -6.52 -11.16 -25.77
N VAL A 275 -6.69 -10.41 -24.69
CA VAL A 275 -7.28 -9.06 -24.70
C VAL A 275 -6.20 -8.02 -24.43
N THR A 276 -6.46 -6.78 -24.82
CA THR A 276 -5.60 -5.63 -24.54
C THR A 276 -6.12 -4.86 -23.34
N CYS A 277 -5.19 -4.36 -22.52
CA CYS A 277 -5.46 -3.47 -21.39
C CYS A 277 -4.77 -2.13 -21.66
N SER A 278 -5.47 -1.03 -21.41
CA SER A 278 -4.86 0.32 -21.44
C SER A 278 -3.81 0.47 -20.35
N SER A 279 -3.99 -0.22 -19.22
CA SER A 279 -3.08 -0.28 -18.10
C SER A 279 -3.17 -1.63 -17.37
N GLY A 280 -2.12 -2.01 -16.66
CA GLY A 280 -2.07 -3.29 -15.94
C GLY A 280 -1.89 -4.51 -16.85
N THR A 281 -2.17 -5.69 -16.30
CA THR A 281 -1.99 -6.99 -16.97
C THR A 281 -3.34 -7.67 -17.21
N PRO A 282 -3.60 -8.22 -18.41
CA PRO A 282 -4.82 -8.97 -18.65
C PRO A 282 -4.82 -10.29 -17.87
N GLN A 283 -5.91 -10.55 -17.17
CA GLN A 283 -6.19 -11.81 -16.49
C GLN A 283 -7.47 -12.43 -17.03
N TYR A 284 -7.56 -13.75 -16.95
CA TYR A 284 -8.64 -14.55 -17.51
C TYR A 284 -9.21 -15.51 -16.48
N GLN A 285 -10.50 -15.81 -16.62
CA GLN A 285 -11.11 -17.01 -16.05
C GLN A 285 -11.80 -17.78 -17.16
N ILE A 286 -11.70 -19.10 -17.10
CA ILE A 286 -12.33 -20.01 -18.06
C ILE A 286 -13.17 -21.00 -17.26
N ARG A 287 -14.39 -21.27 -17.71
CA ARG A 287 -15.25 -22.34 -17.20
C ARG A 287 -15.62 -23.29 -18.33
N TYR A 288 -16.03 -24.50 -17.96
CA TYR A 288 -16.44 -25.51 -18.92
C TYR A 288 -17.77 -26.15 -18.52
N ARG A 289 -18.39 -26.85 -19.46
CA ARG A 289 -19.50 -27.76 -19.24
C ARG A 289 -19.34 -28.95 -20.15
N SER A 290 -19.93 -30.07 -19.80
CA SER A 290 -19.88 -31.27 -20.64
C SER A 290 -21.19 -32.05 -20.62
N THR A 291 -21.37 -32.90 -21.62
CA THR A 291 -22.53 -33.79 -21.69
C THR A 291 -22.23 -35.02 -22.56
N ALA A 292 -22.88 -36.15 -22.25
CA ALA A 292 -23.00 -37.31 -23.13
C ALA A 292 -24.31 -37.27 -23.95
N THR A 293 -25.14 -36.24 -23.75
CA THR A 293 -26.47 -36.13 -24.34
C THR A 293 -26.61 -34.95 -25.28
N ALA A 294 -27.75 -34.87 -25.96
CA ALA A 294 -28.04 -33.77 -26.88
C ALA A 294 -28.15 -32.41 -26.15
N THR A 295 -28.27 -32.41 -24.82
CA THR A 295 -28.41 -31.21 -24.00
C THR A 295 -27.14 -31.00 -23.17
N MET A 296 -26.54 -29.82 -23.30
CA MET A 296 -25.38 -29.43 -22.49
C MET A 296 -25.70 -29.42 -20.99
N GLY A 297 -24.77 -29.95 -20.19
CA GLY A 297 -24.87 -29.89 -18.73
C GLY A 297 -24.63 -28.50 -18.15
N SER A 298 -24.65 -28.42 -16.83
CA SER A 298 -24.37 -27.19 -16.08
C SER A 298 -22.92 -26.74 -16.23
N TRP A 299 -22.70 -25.44 -16.08
CA TRP A 299 -21.37 -24.86 -16.03
C TRP A 299 -20.63 -25.24 -14.75
N SER A 300 -19.33 -25.50 -14.88
CA SER A 300 -18.39 -25.55 -13.77
C SER A 300 -18.24 -24.17 -13.12
N SER A 301 -17.67 -24.14 -11.92
CA SER A 301 -17.10 -22.92 -11.36
C SER A 301 -16.02 -22.34 -12.29
N TRP A 302 -15.87 -21.02 -12.26
CA TRP A 302 -14.78 -20.32 -12.91
C TRP A 302 -13.43 -20.77 -12.37
N SER A 303 -12.42 -20.85 -13.22
CA SER A 303 -11.03 -20.99 -12.77
C SER A 303 -10.61 -19.76 -11.95
N SER A 304 -9.53 -19.87 -11.17
CA SER A 304 -8.93 -18.69 -10.55
C SER A 304 -8.48 -17.69 -11.61
N TRP A 305 -8.49 -16.40 -11.25
CA TRP A 305 -7.92 -15.35 -12.10
C TRP A 305 -6.42 -15.60 -12.30
N GLY A 306 -5.95 -15.50 -13.53
CA GLY A 306 -4.53 -15.59 -13.86
C GLY A 306 -4.24 -15.20 -15.30
N THR A 307 -2.98 -15.22 -15.70
CA THR A 307 -2.54 -14.92 -17.07
C THR A 307 -2.61 -16.13 -18.00
N GLY A 308 -2.95 -17.31 -17.46
CA GLY A 308 -3.11 -18.54 -18.23
C GLY A 308 -4.24 -18.45 -19.25
N LEU A 309 -3.97 -18.87 -20.48
CA LEU A 309 -4.90 -18.78 -21.59
C LEU A 309 -5.67 -20.09 -21.85
N THR A 310 -5.39 -21.15 -21.11
CA THR A 310 -5.97 -22.47 -21.38
C THR A 310 -6.62 -23.05 -20.14
N ARG A 311 -7.69 -23.82 -20.37
CA ARG A 311 -8.30 -24.70 -19.40
C ARG A 311 -8.39 -26.10 -20.00
N THR A 312 -7.78 -27.06 -19.31
CA THR A 312 -7.64 -28.44 -19.76
C THR A 312 -8.44 -29.35 -18.85
N GLU A 313 -9.31 -30.17 -19.44
CA GLU A 313 -10.19 -31.08 -18.70
C GLU A 313 -10.04 -32.49 -19.27
N ALA A 314 -9.89 -33.47 -18.37
CA ALA A 314 -9.88 -34.88 -18.78
C ALA A 314 -11.22 -35.23 -19.42
N ALA A 315 -11.19 -35.63 -20.69
CA ALA A 315 -12.42 -35.80 -21.46
C ALA A 315 -12.82 -37.28 -21.53
N SER A 316 -14.09 -37.57 -21.27
CA SER A 316 -14.71 -38.88 -21.52
C SER A 316 -15.03 -39.08 -23.00
N GLN A 317 -14.92 -40.30 -23.52
CA GLN A 317 -15.17 -40.59 -24.93
C GLN A 317 -16.63 -40.36 -25.30
N GLY A 318 -16.88 -39.72 -26.45
CA GLY A 318 -18.23 -39.42 -26.94
C GLY A 318 -18.92 -38.25 -26.25
N TYR A 319 -18.26 -37.57 -25.32
CA TYR A 319 -18.81 -36.38 -24.66
C TYR A 319 -18.48 -35.12 -25.47
N GLN A 320 -19.44 -34.18 -25.49
CA GLN A 320 -19.21 -32.81 -25.92
C GLN A 320 -18.75 -31.98 -24.73
N TYR A 321 -17.76 -31.11 -24.95
CA TYR A 321 -17.28 -30.12 -24.00
C TYR A 321 -17.50 -28.73 -24.57
N GLY A 322 -18.00 -27.81 -23.76
CA GLY A 322 -18.17 -26.40 -24.10
C GLY A 322 -17.39 -25.51 -23.14
N PHE A 323 -16.69 -24.51 -23.67
CA PHE A 323 -15.86 -23.58 -22.91
C PHE A 323 -16.34 -22.14 -23.10
N GLN A 324 -16.20 -21.35 -22.05
CA GLN A 324 -16.47 -19.91 -22.06
C GLN A 324 -15.47 -19.21 -21.15
N ALA A 325 -15.03 -18.02 -21.55
CA ALA A 325 -14.07 -17.19 -20.83
C ALA A 325 -14.62 -15.79 -20.55
N GLN A 326 -13.98 -15.13 -19.60
CA GLN A 326 -14.08 -13.71 -19.35
C GLN A 326 -12.70 -13.18 -19.00
N ALA A 327 -12.46 -11.89 -19.25
CA ALA A 327 -11.20 -11.24 -18.94
C ALA A 327 -11.40 -10.02 -18.03
N ARG A 328 -10.31 -9.55 -17.42
CA ARG A 328 -10.22 -8.27 -16.72
C ARG A 328 -8.81 -7.72 -16.85
N CYS A 329 -8.63 -6.44 -16.63
CA CYS A 329 -7.32 -5.85 -16.41
C CYS A 329 -7.01 -5.85 -14.92
N PHE A 330 -5.79 -6.21 -14.55
CA PHE A 330 -5.35 -6.25 -13.16
C PHE A 330 -4.16 -5.30 -12.97
N GLY A 331 -4.31 -4.35 -12.05
CA GLY A 331 -3.24 -3.47 -11.63
C GLY A 331 -2.30 -4.17 -10.64
N GLN A 332 -1.73 -3.42 -9.70
CA GLN A 332 -0.87 -4.02 -8.68
C GLN A 332 -1.66 -4.69 -7.56
N THR A 333 -2.77 -4.08 -7.14
CA THR A 333 -3.54 -4.54 -5.97
C THR A 333 -5.00 -4.82 -6.30
N SER A 334 -5.53 -4.27 -7.39
CA SER A 334 -6.94 -4.40 -7.75
C SER A 334 -7.18 -4.67 -9.23
N GLY A 335 -8.27 -5.38 -9.49
CA GLY A 335 -8.75 -5.70 -10.83
C GLY A 335 -9.89 -4.80 -11.27
N SER A 336 -9.99 -4.60 -12.58
CA SER A 336 -11.14 -3.97 -13.21
C SER A 336 -12.38 -4.87 -13.08
N ASN A 337 -13.52 -4.30 -13.45
CA ASN A 337 -14.69 -5.11 -13.80
C ASN A 337 -14.36 -6.08 -14.94
N THR A 338 -15.16 -7.13 -15.08
CA THR A 338 -14.98 -8.13 -16.14
C THR A 338 -15.49 -7.62 -17.49
N THR A 339 -14.93 -8.16 -18.56
CA THR A 339 -15.50 -8.04 -19.90
C THR A 339 -16.89 -8.69 -19.96
N ALA A 340 -17.61 -8.46 -21.05
CA ALA A 340 -18.67 -9.37 -21.46
C ALA A 340 -18.11 -10.81 -21.62
N LEU A 341 -18.99 -11.80 -21.53
CA LEU A 341 -18.60 -13.20 -21.70
C LEU A 341 -18.19 -13.47 -23.17
N SER A 342 -17.22 -14.36 -23.35
CA SER A 342 -16.83 -14.83 -24.68
C SER A 342 -17.95 -15.59 -25.39
N ASN A 343 -17.72 -15.89 -26.68
CA ASN A 343 -18.42 -16.96 -27.37
C ASN A 343 -18.28 -18.29 -26.62
N ILE A 344 -19.18 -19.23 -26.90
CA ILE A 344 -19.06 -20.61 -26.42
C ILE A 344 -18.43 -21.43 -27.54
N ALA A 345 -17.25 -22.00 -27.27
CA ALA A 345 -16.60 -22.92 -28.20
C ALA A 345 -16.78 -24.36 -27.71
N THR A 346 -17.02 -25.29 -28.62
CA THR A 346 -17.22 -26.70 -28.26
C THR A 346 -16.26 -27.63 -28.99
N THR A 347 -15.87 -28.70 -28.32
CA THR A 347 -15.12 -29.81 -28.91
C THR A 347 -15.73 -31.13 -28.44
N VAL A 348 -15.42 -32.21 -29.14
CA VAL A 348 -15.98 -33.53 -28.90
C VAL A 348 -14.82 -34.49 -28.81
N ARG A 349 -14.75 -35.28 -27.73
CA ARG A 349 -13.82 -36.40 -27.71
C ARG A 349 -14.38 -37.51 -28.57
N PRO A 350 -13.72 -37.92 -29.66
CA PRO A 350 -14.18 -39.05 -30.47
C PRO A 350 -14.24 -40.32 -29.63
N ILE A 351 -15.17 -41.21 -29.96
CA ILE A 351 -15.20 -42.56 -29.41
C ILE A 351 -14.16 -43.37 -30.19
N ALA A 352 -13.22 -43.99 -29.48
CA ALA A 352 -12.23 -44.87 -30.07
C ALA A 352 -12.95 -46.06 -30.71
N THR A 353 -12.43 -46.53 -31.85
CA THR A 353 -12.94 -47.73 -32.50
C THR A 353 -12.98 -48.87 -31.46
N PRO A 354 -14.16 -49.48 -31.24
CA PRO A 354 -14.29 -50.59 -30.31
C PRO A 354 -13.35 -51.73 -30.69
N THR A 355 -12.81 -52.45 -29.70
CA THR A 355 -11.97 -53.62 -29.96
C THR A 355 -12.73 -54.65 -30.78
N ALA A 356 -12.01 -55.34 -31.66
CA ALA A 356 -12.59 -56.39 -32.46
C ALA A 356 -13.27 -57.44 -31.56
N PRO A 357 -14.39 -58.01 -32.03
CA PRO A 357 -14.99 -59.21 -31.47
C PRO A 357 -14.02 -60.29 -31.03
N THR A 358 -14.06 -60.72 -29.78
CA THR A 358 -13.47 -62.02 -29.41
C THR A 358 -14.53 -63.11 -29.51
N TRP A 359 -14.16 -64.20 -30.18
CA TRP A 359 -14.99 -65.38 -30.39
C TRP A 359 -14.50 -66.50 -29.47
N VAL A 360 -15.41 -67.14 -28.74
CA VAL A 360 -15.07 -68.33 -27.95
C VAL A 360 -15.43 -69.55 -28.77
N THR A 361 -14.44 -70.34 -29.17
CA THR A 361 -14.68 -71.63 -29.84
C THR A 361 -15.24 -72.65 -28.85
N PRO A 362 -16.35 -73.32 -29.15
CA PRO A 362 -16.76 -74.48 -28.36
C PRO A 362 -15.67 -75.57 -28.44
N SER A 363 -15.36 -76.19 -27.29
CA SER A 363 -14.27 -77.16 -27.12
C SER A 363 -14.49 -78.49 -27.86
N SER A 364 -15.72 -78.77 -28.30
CA SER A 364 -16.03 -79.85 -29.23
C SER A 364 -17.40 -79.57 -29.88
N MET A 365 -17.50 -79.74 -31.19
CA MET A 365 -18.78 -79.76 -31.88
C MET A 365 -19.16 -81.21 -32.12
N GLN A 366 -20.09 -81.73 -31.31
CA GLN A 366 -20.61 -83.09 -31.48
C GLN A 366 -21.63 -83.14 -32.63
N SER A 367 -21.74 -84.29 -33.28
CA SER A 367 -22.81 -84.56 -34.25
C SER A 367 -24.18 -84.33 -33.60
N ASN A 368 -25.09 -83.64 -34.30
CA ASN A 368 -26.45 -83.30 -33.85
C ASN A 368 -26.56 -82.39 -32.62
N VAL A 369 -25.56 -81.56 -32.32
CA VAL A 369 -25.62 -80.58 -31.21
C VAL A 369 -25.61 -79.15 -31.74
N TYR A 370 -26.52 -78.33 -31.22
CA TYR A 370 -26.53 -76.88 -31.45
C TYR A 370 -25.24 -76.25 -30.92
N ALA A 371 -24.43 -75.70 -31.83
CA ALA A 371 -23.20 -75.00 -31.46
C ALA A 371 -23.49 -73.56 -31.03
N ILE A 372 -23.29 -73.26 -29.75
CA ILE A 372 -23.40 -71.90 -29.22
C ILE A 372 -22.09 -71.15 -29.48
N VAL A 373 -22.11 -70.19 -30.39
CA VAL A 373 -20.98 -69.30 -30.66
C VAL A 373 -21.19 -67.98 -29.92
N ASN A 374 -20.43 -67.81 -28.84
CA ASN A 374 -20.48 -66.59 -28.04
C ASN A 374 -19.52 -65.55 -28.62
N TRP A 375 -20.05 -64.35 -28.82
CA TRP A 375 -19.27 -63.17 -29.17
C TRP A 375 -19.30 -62.15 -28.03
N SER A 376 -18.13 -61.64 -27.64
CA SER A 376 -18.02 -60.51 -26.73
C SER A 376 -17.31 -59.32 -27.37
N GLY A 377 -17.88 -58.13 -27.21
CA GLY A 377 -17.28 -56.86 -27.63
C GLY A 377 -17.64 -55.78 -26.64
N SER A 378 -16.64 -55.08 -26.10
CA SER A 378 -16.83 -54.01 -25.12
C SER A 378 -16.74 -52.65 -25.79
N CYS A 379 -17.61 -51.73 -25.38
CA CYS A 379 -17.45 -50.32 -25.70
C CYS A 379 -16.46 -49.66 -24.74
N PRO A 380 -15.74 -48.61 -25.19
CA PRO A 380 -14.95 -47.78 -24.28
C PRO A 380 -15.83 -47.25 -23.12
N SER A 381 -15.23 -47.13 -21.93
CA SER A 381 -15.94 -46.67 -20.73
C SER A 381 -16.69 -45.35 -20.97
N GLY A 382 -17.93 -45.26 -20.47
CA GLY A 382 -18.81 -44.10 -20.63
C GLY A 382 -19.59 -44.06 -21.95
N THR A 383 -19.55 -45.11 -22.77
CA THR A 383 -20.33 -45.21 -24.01
C THR A 383 -21.23 -46.46 -24.00
N ASN A 384 -22.36 -46.38 -24.70
CA ASN A 384 -23.35 -47.44 -24.74
C ASN A 384 -23.21 -48.27 -26.02
N ARG A 385 -23.29 -49.59 -25.88
CA ARG A 385 -23.36 -50.51 -27.01
C ARG A 385 -24.78 -50.50 -27.58
N VAL A 386 -24.92 -50.22 -28.88
CA VAL A 386 -26.22 -50.25 -29.59
C VAL A 386 -26.11 -50.98 -30.92
N ASN A 387 -27.27 -51.37 -31.46
CA ASN A 387 -27.39 -52.04 -32.76
C ASN A 387 -26.42 -53.21 -32.92
N ALA A 388 -26.26 -53.98 -31.84
CA ALA A 388 -25.45 -55.19 -31.86
C ALA A 388 -26.23 -56.29 -32.60
N THR A 389 -25.63 -56.81 -33.66
CA THR A 389 -26.19 -57.84 -34.54
C THR A 389 -25.10 -58.83 -34.89
N PHE A 390 -25.45 -60.08 -35.16
CA PHE A 390 -24.53 -61.03 -35.77
C PHE A 390 -25.22 -61.77 -36.91
N ARG A 391 -24.42 -62.30 -37.81
CA ARG A 391 -24.84 -63.10 -38.96
C ARG A 391 -23.91 -64.30 -39.11
N SER A 392 -24.43 -65.34 -39.73
CA SER A 392 -23.70 -66.52 -40.13
C SER A 392 -23.86 -66.75 -41.63
N ARG A 393 -22.88 -67.39 -42.25
CA ARG A 393 -22.97 -67.91 -43.61
C ARG A 393 -22.59 -69.38 -43.61
N ASP A 394 -23.50 -70.20 -44.14
CA ASP A 394 -23.28 -71.63 -44.27
C ASP A 394 -22.38 -71.97 -45.49
N TRP A 395 -22.01 -73.25 -45.59
CA TRP A 395 -21.14 -73.75 -46.67
C TRP A 395 -21.83 -73.78 -48.04
N LEU A 396 -23.15 -73.57 -48.11
CA LEU A 396 -23.92 -73.42 -49.35
C LEU A 396 -24.00 -71.96 -49.80
N GLY A 397 -23.46 -71.02 -49.01
CA GLY A 397 -23.51 -69.58 -49.26
C GLY A 397 -24.76 -68.89 -48.71
N GLY A 398 -25.66 -69.62 -48.05
CA GLY A 398 -26.83 -69.08 -47.36
C GLY A 398 -26.41 -68.19 -46.20
N THR A 399 -26.95 -66.96 -46.15
CA THR A 399 -26.66 -65.99 -45.07
C THR A 399 -27.85 -65.89 -44.13
N TRP A 400 -27.61 -66.08 -42.84
CA TRP A 400 -28.62 -66.11 -41.79
C TRP A 400 -28.44 -64.93 -40.81
N GLY A 401 -29.53 -64.47 -40.20
CA GLY A 401 -29.59 -63.26 -39.35
C GLY A 401 -30.15 -62.01 -40.05
N PRO A 402 -30.11 -60.81 -39.41
CA PRO A 402 -29.37 -60.47 -38.20
C PRO A 402 -30.13 -60.87 -36.94
N HIS A 403 -29.42 -61.47 -35.98
CA HIS A 403 -29.98 -61.81 -34.69
C HIS A 403 -29.72 -60.68 -33.67
N PRO A 404 -30.75 -60.11 -33.02
CA PRO A 404 -30.58 -59.14 -31.93
C PRO A 404 -30.15 -59.85 -30.64
N TRP A 405 -29.16 -59.29 -29.93
CA TRP A 405 -28.62 -59.67 -28.60
C TRP A 405 -29.07 -61.02 -27.98
N GLY A 406 -28.13 -61.97 -27.80
CA GLY A 406 -28.32 -63.12 -26.91
C GLY A 406 -27.86 -64.46 -27.49
N TYR A 407 -26.54 -64.63 -27.50
CA TYR A 407 -25.78 -65.88 -27.39
C TYR A 407 -25.89 -67.03 -28.41
N ASN A 408 -26.98 -67.25 -29.13
CA ASN A 408 -27.09 -68.54 -29.85
C ASN A 408 -27.52 -68.35 -31.31
N ASP A 409 -26.64 -68.69 -32.25
CA ASP A 409 -27.11 -69.26 -33.51
C ASP A 409 -27.15 -70.77 -33.32
N SER A 410 -28.29 -71.39 -33.56
CA SER A 410 -28.50 -72.80 -33.31
C SER A 410 -28.72 -73.46 -34.67
N TRP A 411 -27.68 -74.09 -35.21
CA TRP A 411 -27.80 -74.81 -36.47
C TRP A 411 -27.82 -76.33 -36.27
N GLU A 412 -28.69 -77.01 -37.02
CA GLU A 412 -28.90 -78.46 -36.99
C GLU A 412 -28.08 -79.09 -38.12
N ASN A 413 -27.09 -79.95 -37.79
CA ASN A 413 -26.18 -80.48 -38.80
C ASN A 413 -26.76 -81.70 -39.52
N ALA A 414 -27.01 -81.57 -40.82
CA ALA A 414 -27.28 -82.69 -41.71
C ALA A 414 -25.99 -83.50 -41.96
N SER A 415 -26.10 -84.80 -41.65
CA SER A 415 -25.12 -85.89 -41.71
C SER A 415 -24.20 -85.92 -42.95
N SER A 416 -23.06 -85.20 -42.93
CA SER A 416 -21.75 -85.59 -43.51
C SER A 416 -20.80 -84.41 -43.83
N SER A 417 -19.51 -84.60 -43.49
CA SER A 417 -18.28 -83.90 -43.95
C SER A 417 -18.01 -82.43 -43.56
N ASN A 418 -16.72 -82.03 -43.61
CA ASN A 418 -16.11 -80.74 -43.23
C ASN A 418 -16.82 -79.52 -43.85
N LYS A 419 -17.83 -79.01 -43.15
CA LYS A 419 -18.55 -77.81 -43.54
C LYS A 419 -17.99 -76.61 -42.79
N ASN A 420 -17.77 -75.52 -43.52
CA ASN A 420 -17.33 -74.27 -42.96
C ASN A 420 -18.53 -73.36 -42.70
N VAL A 421 -18.57 -72.74 -41.54
CA VAL A 421 -19.52 -71.65 -41.24
C VAL A 421 -18.72 -70.39 -40.93
N GLU A 422 -19.08 -69.30 -41.59
CA GLU A 422 -18.49 -67.98 -41.36
C GLU A 422 -19.39 -67.17 -40.45
N TYR A 423 -18.83 -66.56 -39.41
CA TYR A 423 -19.56 -65.67 -38.50
C TYR A 423 -19.00 -64.25 -38.57
N TRP A 424 -19.89 -63.26 -38.56
CA TRP A 424 -19.51 -61.86 -38.38
C TRP A 424 -20.52 -61.11 -37.49
N GLY A 425 -19.99 -60.40 -36.50
CA GLY A 425 -20.76 -59.53 -35.61
C GLY A 425 -20.63 -58.06 -36.03
N LYS A 426 -21.62 -57.23 -35.70
CA LYS A 426 -21.66 -55.75 -35.85
C LYS A 426 -22.21 -55.06 -34.62
N PHE A 427 -21.54 -54.02 -34.11
CA PHE A 427 -22.10 -53.14 -33.08
C PHE A 427 -21.60 -51.70 -33.20
N ARG A 428 -22.32 -50.77 -32.58
CA ARG A 428 -21.90 -49.37 -32.46
C ARG A 428 -21.71 -49.03 -30.99
N CYS A 429 -20.73 -48.18 -30.71
CA CYS A 429 -20.60 -47.54 -29.41
C CYS A 429 -21.01 -46.08 -29.58
N GLN A 430 -22.00 -45.67 -28.80
CA GLN A 430 -22.54 -44.34 -28.90
C GLN A 430 -22.84 -43.73 -27.54
N THR A 431 -22.75 -42.42 -27.51
CA THR A 431 -23.52 -41.59 -26.61
C THR A 431 -24.71 -41.02 -27.40
N THR A 432 -25.61 -40.33 -26.73
CA THR A 432 -26.67 -39.56 -27.42
C THR A 432 -26.13 -38.37 -28.23
N TYR A 433 -24.84 -38.04 -28.08
CA TYR A 433 -24.19 -36.94 -28.77
C TYR A 433 -23.28 -37.40 -29.93
N SER A 434 -22.53 -38.49 -29.76
CA SER A 434 -21.57 -38.99 -30.76
C SER A 434 -21.67 -40.50 -30.93
N THR A 435 -21.37 -41.00 -32.12
CA THR A 435 -21.41 -42.43 -32.45
C THR A 435 -20.10 -42.87 -33.11
N SER A 436 -19.67 -44.10 -32.84
CA SER A 436 -18.61 -44.80 -33.58
C SER A 436 -19.07 -46.21 -33.94
N SER A 437 -18.55 -46.74 -35.03
CA SER A 437 -18.75 -48.14 -35.44
C SER A 437 -17.44 -48.91 -35.24
N TYR A 438 -17.56 -50.18 -34.86
CA TYR A 438 -16.48 -51.17 -34.86
C TYR A 438 -16.04 -51.61 -36.29
N THR A 439 -14.93 -52.34 -36.37
CA THR A 439 -14.47 -53.11 -37.53
C THR A 439 -14.78 -54.61 -37.34
N SER A 440 -15.32 -55.28 -38.37
CA SER A 440 -15.67 -56.71 -38.31
C SER A 440 -14.47 -57.63 -38.47
N GLU A 441 -14.44 -58.72 -37.69
CA GLU A 441 -13.62 -59.90 -37.98
C GLU A 441 -14.53 -61.03 -38.44
N THR A 442 -14.14 -61.69 -39.54
CA THR A 442 -14.80 -62.91 -40.04
C THR A 442 -14.12 -64.11 -39.41
N TYR A 443 -14.85 -64.86 -38.59
CA TYR A 443 -14.36 -66.10 -38.02
C TYR A 443 -14.88 -67.30 -38.81
N LYS A 444 -13.98 -68.19 -39.23
CA LYS A 444 -14.33 -69.40 -39.98
C LYS A 444 -14.18 -70.61 -39.05
N VAL A 445 -15.30 -71.22 -38.68
CA VAL A 445 -15.29 -72.50 -37.96
C VAL A 445 -15.24 -73.63 -38.97
N ILE A 446 -14.29 -74.55 -38.79
CA ILE A 446 -14.23 -75.83 -39.51
C ILE A 446 -14.69 -76.91 -38.54
N VAL A 447 -15.84 -77.53 -38.81
CA VAL A 447 -16.33 -78.66 -38.01
C VAL A 447 -15.74 -79.93 -38.58
N VAL A 448 -14.82 -80.56 -37.84
CA VAL A 448 -14.28 -81.88 -38.18
C VAL A 448 -15.09 -82.92 -37.41
N SER A 449 -15.87 -83.72 -38.14
CA SER A 449 -16.47 -84.93 -37.57
C SER A 449 -15.35 -85.88 -37.14
N PRO A 450 -15.43 -86.53 -35.96
CA PRO A 450 -14.71 -87.77 -35.73
C PRO A 450 -15.02 -88.81 -36.82
#